data_AF-A0A399ZGW4-F1
#
_entry.id   AF-A0A399ZGW4-F1
#
_cell.length_a   1.000
_cell.length_b   1.000
_cell.length_c   1.000
_cell.angle_alpha   90.00
_cell.angle_beta   90.00
_cell.angle_gamma   90.00
#
_symmetry.space_group_name_H-M   'P 1'
#
loop_
_entity.id
_entity.type
_entity.pdbx_description
1 polymer ?
#
loop_
_entity_poly.entity_id
_entity_poly.type
_entity_poly.pdbx_seq_one_letter_code
_entity_poly.pdbx_strand_id
1 'polypeptide(L)'
;DDGQVTTHQGVFSLLEKKYPHIQTVRGVRYTDNGNTITSAGITAGIDASLYTVQKLLGAEVALATAHKLNYPHAQFLSDPRYAPPAGPQAGLTRDANAALIWQQSEIGVYLYEGIGEIDLTAVLDTYGRTYTARRSRYGLYLIPRFDFAGVRGVERIMAPGSRSSMSNAPALEEWAQAQQSLPVEYLYADGDGSTFAFDATLTDLARWRNDADAHSSATSLEYPAEHLQLAGKGWPIYRLLPAIAIGLLSVGLLFSLEKR
;
A
#
# COMPACT_ATOMS: atom_id res chain seq x y z
N ASP A 1 -12.58 6.56 -29.50
CA ASP A 1 -12.08 7.89 -29.13
C ASP A 1 -10.57 7.84 -29.10
N ASP A 2 -9.93 8.74 -29.84
CA ASP A 2 -8.48 8.73 -30.10
C ASP A 2 -7.69 9.42 -28.97
N GLY A 3 -8.09 9.14 -27.72
CA GLY A 3 -7.54 9.75 -26.53
C GLY A 3 -6.26 9.07 -26.01
N GLN A 4 -5.37 9.87 -25.44
CA GLN A 4 -4.20 9.42 -24.71
C GLN A 4 -4.60 8.85 -23.35
N VAL A 5 -4.40 7.55 -23.10
CA VAL A 5 -4.69 6.94 -21.79
C VAL A 5 -3.41 6.48 -21.10
N THR A 6 -3.42 6.47 -19.78
CA THR A 6 -2.42 5.76 -18.97
C THR A 6 -3.09 4.65 -18.16
N THR A 7 -2.29 3.77 -17.58
CA THR A 7 -2.74 2.65 -16.74
C THR A 7 -1.58 2.20 -15.84
N HIS A 8 -1.84 1.25 -14.94
CA HIS A 8 -0.81 0.64 -14.09
C HIS A 8 0.31 0.00 -14.93
N GLN A 9 1.55 0.16 -14.48
CA GLN A 9 2.78 -0.34 -15.12
C GLN A 9 2.65 -1.80 -15.60
N GLY A 10 2.05 -2.67 -14.80
CA GLY A 10 1.88 -4.11 -15.10
C GLY A 10 0.82 -4.43 -16.14
N VAL A 11 0.00 -3.46 -16.57
CA VAL A 11 -1.17 -3.67 -17.43
C VAL A 11 -0.96 -3.17 -18.87
N PHE A 12 -0.03 -2.24 -19.11
CA PHE A 12 0.18 -1.64 -20.44
C PHE A 12 0.27 -2.65 -21.58
N SER A 13 1.13 -3.68 -21.47
CA SER A 13 1.30 -4.67 -22.55
C SER A 13 0.04 -5.48 -22.86
N LEU A 14 -0.85 -5.66 -21.87
CA LEU A 14 -2.16 -6.28 -22.07
C LEU A 14 -3.14 -5.30 -22.74
N LEU A 15 -3.13 -4.04 -22.31
CA LEU A 15 -3.96 -2.98 -22.86
C LEU A 15 -3.63 -2.70 -24.33
N GLU A 16 -2.35 -2.50 -24.64
CA GLU A 16 -1.79 -2.26 -25.99
C GLU A 16 -2.10 -3.44 -26.93
N LYS A 17 -2.00 -4.68 -26.45
CA LYS A 17 -2.36 -5.88 -27.23
C LYS A 17 -3.86 -6.01 -27.48
N LYS A 18 -4.70 -5.67 -26.51
CA LYS A 18 -6.16 -5.86 -26.58
C LYS A 18 -6.86 -4.70 -27.30
N TYR A 19 -6.31 -3.49 -27.25
CA TYR A 19 -6.86 -2.28 -27.83
C TYR A 19 -5.78 -1.49 -28.59
N PRO A 20 -5.26 -2.02 -29.72
CA PRO A 20 -4.10 -1.45 -30.43
C PRO A 20 -4.36 -0.09 -31.11
N HIS A 21 -5.61 0.41 -31.07
CA HIS A 21 -6.01 1.73 -31.55
C HIS A 21 -5.92 2.82 -30.46
N ILE A 22 -5.74 2.44 -29.19
CA ILE A 22 -5.64 3.39 -28.08
C ILE A 22 -4.18 3.87 -27.94
N GLN A 23 -3.98 5.19 -27.88
CA GLN A 23 -2.65 5.75 -27.61
C GLN A 23 -2.33 5.63 -26.12
N THR A 24 -1.45 4.71 -25.73
CA THR A 24 -0.96 4.61 -24.36
C THR A 24 0.15 5.61 -24.07
N VAL A 25 0.08 6.28 -22.92
CA VAL A 25 1.11 7.18 -22.40
C VAL A 25 1.69 6.59 -21.12
N ARG A 26 3.00 6.36 -21.13
CA ARG A 26 3.78 5.82 -20.02
C ARG A 26 4.56 6.96 -19.35
N GLY A 27 4.95 6.80 -18.09
CA GLY A 27 5.74 7.81 -17.37
C GLY A 27 4.93 9.04 -16.92
N VAL A 28 3.61 8.88 -16.74
CA VAL A 28 2.70 9.91 -16.21
C VAL A 28 1.79 9.32 -15.16
N ARG A 29 1.43 10.12 -14.14
CA ARG A 29 0.45 9.81 -13.09
C ARG A 29 -0.96 9.72 -13.64
N TYR A 30 -1.32 10.61 -14.55
CA TYR A 30 -2.62 10.62 -15.20
C TYR A 30 -2.54 11.24 -16.60
N THR A 31 -3.59 11.03 -17.40
CA THR A 31 -3.84 11.75 -18.65
C THR A 31 -5.26 12.33 -18.64
N ASP A 32 -5.49 13.37 -19.43
CA ASP A 32 -6.80 14.02 -19.62
C ASP A 32 -7.10 14.19 -21.11
N ASN A 33 -8.21 13.60 -21.56
CA ASN A 33 -8.70 13.69 -22.94
C ASN A 33 -9.94 14.58 -23.05
N GLY A 34 -10.03 15.63 -22.23
CA GLY A 34 -11.15 16.55 -22.22
C GLY A 34 -12.32 16.03 -21.38
N ASN A 35 -12.91 14.88 -21.75
CA ASN A 35 -14.06 14.29 -21.05
C ASN A 35 -13.72 13.07 -20.19
N THR A 36 -12.52 12.51 -20.32
CA THR A 36 -12.07 11.33 -19.59
C THR A 36 -10.68 11.57 -19.03
N ILE A 37 -10.52 11.40 -17.72
CA ILE A 37 -9.23 11.37 -17.03
C ILE A 37 -8.93 9.90 -16.71
N THR A 38 -7.70 9.44 -17.00
CA THR A 38 -7.24 8.09 -16.63
C THR A 38 -5.99 8.19 -15.75
N SER A 39 -5.89 7.34 -14.74
CA SER A 39 -4.74 7.27 -13.83
C SER A 39 -3.83 6.08 -14.13
N ALA A 40 -2.57 6.18 -13.72
CA ALA A 40 -1.62 5.07 -13.70
C ALA A 40 -1.91 4.12 -12.51
N GLY A 41 -0.90 3.78 -11.71
CA GLY A 41 -1.06 2.89 -10.56
C GLY A 41 -1.90 3.44 -9.40
N ILE A 42 -1.96 2.64 -8.32
CA ILE A 42 -2.91 2.78 -7.20
C ILE A 42 -2.94 4.21 -6.65
N THR A 43 -1.79 4.75 -6.28
CA THR A 43 -1.72 6.10 -5.70
C THR A 43 -1.91 7.22 -6.73
N ALA A 44 -1.77 6.94 -8.02
CA ALA A 44 -1.97 7.91 -9.09
C ALA A 44 -3.45 8.30 -9.27
N GLY A 45 -4.37 7.50 -8.72
CA GLY A 45 -5.77 7.87 -8.56
C GLY A 45 -5.97 9.10 -7.64
N ILE A 46 -5.06 9.35 -6.69
CA ILE A 46 -5.10 10.54 -5.82
C ILE A 46 -4.79 11.79 -6.66
N ASP A 47 -3.72 11.73 -7.46
CA ASP A 47 -3.34 12.82 -8.37
C ASP A 47 -4.43 13.11 -9.41
N ALA A 48 -4.98 12.07 -10.04
CA ALA A 48 -6.08 12.20 -10.99
C ALA A 48 -7.34 12.80 -10.33
N SER A 49 -7.61 12.46 -9.06
CA SER A 49 -8.75 13.02 -8.31
C SER A 49 -8.53 14.50 -7.95
N LEU A 50 -7.33 14.86 -7.46
CA LEU A 50 -6.97 16.24 -7.17
C LEU A 50 -6.95 17.10 -8.45
N TYR A 51 -6.47 16.55 -9.58
CA TYR A 51 -6.54 17.21 -10.89
C TYR A 51 -7.99 17.36 -11.39
N THR A 52 -8.86 16.39 -11.13
CA THR A 52 -10.30 16.51 -11.41
C THR A 52 -10.92 17.64 -10.59
N VAL A 53 -10.57 17.76 -9.30
CA VAL A 53 -10.98 18.91 -8.46
C VAL A 53 -10.45 20.23 -9.05
N GLN A 54 -9.19 20.29 -9.48
CA GLN A 54 -8.61 21.47 -10.13
C GLN A 54 -9.37 21.86 -11.41
N LYS A 55 -9.73 20.89 -12.24
CA LYS A 55 -10.44 21.09 -13.50
C LYS A 55 -11.88 21.58 -13.31
N LEU A 56 -12.54 21.15 -12.25
CA LEU A 56 -13.94 21.50 -11.97
C LEU A 56 -14.10 22.74 -11.08
N LEU A 57 -13.20 22.94 -10.11
CA LEU A 57 -13.34 23.92 -9.02
C LEU A 57 -12.15 24.88 -8.90
N GLY A 58 -11.12 24.75 -9.74
CA GLY A 58 -9.93 25.60 -9.76
C GLY A 58 -8.79 25.12 -8.85
N ALA A 59 -7.58 25.60 -9.14
CA ALA A 59 -6.35 25.19 -8.48
C ALA A 59 -6.33 25.49 -6.97
N GLU A 60 -6.95 26.59 -6.52
CA GLU A 60 -7.06 26.94 -5.10
C GLU A 60 -7.77 25.83 -4.30
N VAL A 61 -8.90 25.32 -4.81
CA VAL A 61 -9.67 24.25 -4.15
C VAL A 61 -8.91 22.92 -4.17
N ALA A 62 -8.18 22.63 -5.25
CA ALA A 62 -7.33 21.44 -5.32
C ALA A 62 -6.16 21.49 -4.34
N LEU A 63 -5.45 22.62 -4.26
CA LEU A 63 -4.35 22.84 -3.32
C LEU A 63 -4.82 22.84 -1.86
N ALA A 64 -5.96 23.47 -1.56
CA ALA A 64 -6.57 23.43 -0.24
C ALA A 64 -7.02 22.02 0.15
N THR A 65 -7.48 21.21 -0.82
CA THR A 65 -7.78 19.79 -0.61
C THR A 65 -6.51 18.99 -0.35
N ALA A 66 -5.47 19.14 -1.18
CA ALA A 66 -4.18 18.49 -0.99
C ALA A 66 -3.58 18.80 0.39
N HIS A 67 -3.60 20.07 0.81
CA HIS A 67 -3.14 20.49 2.14
C HIS A 67 -3.98 19.88 3.27
N LYS A 68 -5.32 19.78 3.14
CA LYS A 68 -6.18 19.10 4.14
C LYS A 68 -5.90 17.60 4.27
N LEU A 69 -5.33 16.99 3.23
CA LEU A 69 -4.91 15.59 3.22
C LEU A 69 -3.45 15.41 3.61
N ASN A 70 -2.69 16.48 3.89
CA ASN A 70 -1.22 16.47 4.01
C ASN A 70 -0.50 15.89 2.77
N TYR A 71 -1.10 15.99 1.58
CA TYR A 71 -0.60 15.29 0.41
C TYR A 71 0.74 15.90 -0.08
N PRO A 72 1.85 15.14 -0.07
CA PRO A 72 3.18 15.69 -0.30
C PRO A 72 3.47 16.00 -1.77
N HIS A 73 2.61 15.56 -2.70
CA HIS A 73 2.88 15.62 -4.14
C HIS A 73 1.94 16.56 -4.92
N ALA A 74 1.55 17.68 -4.33
CA ALA A 74 0.75 18.71 -5.02
C ALA A 74 1.36 19.19 -6.36
N GLN A 75 2.67 18.98 -6.58
CA GLN A 75 3.37 19.18 -7.86
C GLN A 75 2.70 18.48 -9.07
N PHE A 76 2.08 17.31 -8.88
CA PHE A 76 1.46 16.59 -10.00
C PHE A 76 0.22 17.28 -10.57
N LEU A 77 -0.36 18.25 -9.86
CA LEU A 77 -1.43 19.12 -10.38
C LEU A 77 -1.00 19.97 -11.58
N SER A 78 0.30 20.26 -11.70
CA SER A 78 0.86 21.08 -12.78
C SER A 78 1.70 20.28 -13.78
N ASP A 79 2.32 19.19 -13.34
CA ASP A 79 3.11 18.30 -14.19
C ASP A 79 2.87 16.82 -13.81
N PRO A 80 2.09 16.05 -14.58
CA PRO A 80 1.80 14.66 -14.25
C PRO A 80 2.97 13.70 -14.48
N ARG A 81 4.14 14.15 -14.95
CA ARG A 81 5.25 13.24 -15.31
C ARG A 81 5.85 12.56 -14.07
N TYR A 82 5.89 11.24 -14.10
CA TYR A 82 6.50 10.41 -13.07
C TYR A 82 6.95 9.07 -13.68
N ALA A 83 8.24 8.76 -13.54
CA ALA A 83 8.79 7.47 -13.89
C ALA A 83 9.15 6.72 -12.59
N PRO A 84 8.39 5.69 -12.17
CA PRO A 84 8.70 4.97 -10.95
C PRO A 84 10.08 4.28 -11.04
N PRO A 85 10.79 4.09 -9.92
CA PRO A 85 12.12 3.50 -9.90
C PRO A 85 12.18 2.10 -10.55
N ALA A 86 12.72 2.01 -11.76
CA ALA A 86 12.91 0.77 -12.50
C ALA A 86 14.16 0.01 -12.01
N GLY A 87 14.11 -0.55 -10.80
CA GLY A 87 15.19 -1.32 -10.19
C GLY A 87 14.97 -2.84 -10.24
N PRO A 88 15.99 -3.66 -10.59
CA PRO A 88 15.86 -5.13 -10.53
C PRO A 88 15.56 -5.63 -9.12
N GLN A 89 15.95 -4.89 -8.09
CA GLN A 89 15.66 -5.21 -6.68
C GLN A 89 14.15 -5.21 -6.38
N ALA A 90 13.37 -4.24 -6.90
CA ALA A 90 11.93 -4.19 -6.67
C ALA A 90 11.19 -5.39 -7.31
N GLY A 91 11.64 -5.82 -8.50
CA GLY A 91 11.14 -7.03 -9.14
C GLY A 91 11.50 -8.30 -8.36
N LEU A 92 12.78 -8.46 -8.00
CA LEU A 92 13.27 -9.62 -7.26
C LEU A 92 12.60 -9.75 -5.87
N THR A 93 12.43 -8.66 -5.13
CA THR A 93 11.74 -8.68 -3.84
C THR A 93 10.26 -9.01 -3.99
N ARG A 94 9.56 -8.44 -4.97
CA ARG A 94 8.16 -8.79 -5.26
C ARG A 94 8.01 -10.28 -5.58
N ASP A 95 8.86 -10.80 -6.46
CA ASP A 95 8.76 -12.18 -6.95
C ASP A 95 9.17 -13.18 -5.84
N ALA A 96 10.18 -12.84 -5.02
CA ALA A 96 10.52 -13.59 -3.81
C ALA A 96 9.39 -13.57 -2.77
N ASN A 97 8.75 -12.42 -2.52
CA ASN A 97 7.61 -12.31 -1.60
C ASN A 97 6.36 -13.05 -2.09
N ALA A 98 6.17 -13.17 -3.42
CA ALA A 98 5.13 -14.01 -4.01
C ALA A 98 5.43 -15.51 -3.83
N ALA A 99 6.68 -15.94 -4.04
CA ALA A 99 7.11 -17.32 -3.80
C ALA A 99 7.06 -17.70 -2.31
N LEU A 100 7.29 -16.73 -1.42
CA LEU A 100 7.35 -16.89 0.03
C LEU A 100 6.12 -16.33 0.75
N ILE A 101 4.97 -16.25 0.06
CA ILE A 101 3.72 -15.69 0.61
C ILE A 101 3.27 -16.38 1.91
N TRP A 102 3.65 -17.64 2.10
CA TRP A 102 3.39 -18.46 3.30
C TRP A 102 4.26 -18.10 4.52
N GLN A 103 5.29 -17.25 4.38
CA GLN A 103 6.15 -16.76 5.47
C GLN A 103 5.82 -15.32 5.88
N GLN A 104 4.71 -14.76 5.39
CA GLN A 104 4.35 -13.38 5.63
C GLN A 104 3.55 -13.23 6.93
N SER A 105 4.12 -12.47 7.87
CA SER A 105 3.47 -12.01 9.11
C SER A 105 2.13 -11.33 8.84
N GLU A 106 1.05 -11.81 9.46
CA GLU A 106 -0.26 -11.16 9.44
C GLU A 106 -0.32 -10.05 10.49
N ILE A 107 -0.76 -8.85 10.08
CA ILE A 107 -1.09 -7.75 11.00
C ILE A 107 -2.62 -7.62 11.11
N GLY A 108 -3.13 -7.37 12.32
CA GLY A 108 -4.51 -6.95 12.49
C GLY A 108 -4.64 -5.46 12.20
N VAL A 109 -5.60 -5.04 11.37
CA VAL A 109 -5.90 -3.61 11.18
C VAL A 109 -7.13 -3.28 12.01
N TYR A 110 -6.97 -2.41 13.01
CA TYR A 110 -8.07 -2.00 13.88
C TYR A 110 -8.97 -0.98 13.22
N LEU A 111 -10.27 -1.15 13.46
CA LEU A 111 -11.29 -0.36 12.82
C LEU A 111 -12.22 0.22 13.87
N TYR A 112 -12.36 1.53 13.79
CA TYR A 112 -13.04 2.37 14.74
C TYR A 112 -13.94 3.36 13.98
N GLU A 113 -14.88 3.99 14.68
CA GLU A 113 -15.82 4.91 14.04
C GLU A 113 -15.11 6.23 13.76
N GLY A 114 -15.29 6.78 12.55
CA GLY A 114 -14.58 8.00 12.13
C GLY A 114 -13.14 7.78 11.64
N ILE A 115 -12.72 6.51 11.45
CA ILE A 115 -11.47 6.16 10.78
C ILE A 115 -11.35 6.86 9.42
N GLY A 116 -10.19 7.42 9.11
CA GLY A 116 -9.96 8.07 7.82
C GLY A 116 -9.81 7.05 6.70
N GLU A 117 -10.42 7.33 5.55
CA GLU A 117 -10.38 6.46 4.38
C GLU A 117 -8.96 6.32 3.84
N ILE A 118 -8.22 7.43 3.74
CA ILE A 118 -6.82 7.42 3.29
C ILE A 118 -5.93 6.75 4.33
N ASP A 119 -6.18 6.96 5.63
CA ASP A 119 -5.47 6.30 6.74
C ASP A 119 -5.59 4.77 6.64
N LEU A 120 -6.82 4.28 6.46
CA LEU A 120 -7.12 2.86 6.29
C LEU A 120 -6.55 2.28 4.99
N THR A 121 -6.79 2.96 3.85
CA THR A 121 -6.34 2.50 2.54
C THR A 121 -4.81 2.44 2.46
N ALA A 122 -4.09 3.39 3.06
CA ALA A 122 -2.64 3.33 3.13
C ALA A 122 -2.15 2.04 3.82
N VAL A 123 -2.72 1.70 4.98
CA VAL A 123 -2.39 0.46 5.71
C VAL A 123 -2.77 -0.78 4.89
N LEU A 124 -3.98 -0.84 4.32
CA LEU A 124 -4.46 -2.01 3.58
C LEU A 124 -3.71 -2.26 2.26
N ASP A 125 -3.39 -1.21 1.51
CA ASP A 125 -2.71 -1.33 0.22
C ASP A 125 -1.19 -1.51 0.38
N THR A 126 -0.57 -0.92 1.42
CA THR A 126 0.86 -1.06 1.69
C THR A 126 1.23 -2.44 2.25
N TYR A 127 0.42 -3.00 3.16
CA TYR A 127 0.66 -4.31 3.77
C TYR A 127 -0.03 -5.47 3.04
N GLY A 128 -1.13 -5.18 2.33
CA GLY A 128 -1.88 -6.14 1.52
C GLY A 128 -2.90 -6.98 2.30
N ARG A 129 -4.18 -6.78 1.92
CA ARG A 129 -5.36 -7.68 2.06
C ARG A 129 -6.35 -7.45 3.23
N THR A 130 -7.55 -7.06 2.78
CA THR A 130 -8.91 -7.43 3.26
C THR A 130 -9.68 -6.38 4.06
N TYR A 131 -10.96 -6.25 3.71
CA TYR A 131 -11.84 -5.14 4.05
C TYR A 131 -12.67 -5.42 5.30
N THR A 132 -12.83 -4.38 6.13
CA THR A 132 -12.77 -4.39 7.61
C THR A 132 -13.82 -3.47 8.33
N ALA A 133 -14.86 -3.95 9.03
CA ALA A 133 -15.76 -3.25 9.99
C ALA A 133 -15.36 -1.93 10.67
N ARG A 134 -15.80 -0.75 10.15
CA ARG A 134 -16.78 0.23 10.74
C ARG A 134 -17.31 1.22 9.68
N ARG A 135 -18.03 2.29 10.10
CA ARG A 135 -18.29 3.51 9.30
C ARG A 135 -17.08 4.45 9.37
N SER A 136 -16.53 4.81 8.22
CA SER A 136 -15.42 5.75 8.08
C SER A 136 -15.85 7.21 8.27
N ARG A 137 -14.88 8.12 8.33
CA ARG A 137 -15.05 9.56 8.53
C ARG A 137 -16.02 10.22 7.53
N TYR A 138 -15.94 9.86 6.26
CA TYR A 138 -16.78 10.40 5.18
C TYR A 138 -17.87 9.41 4.71
N GLY A 139 -18.13 8.34 5.48
CA GLY A 139 -19.37 7.56 5.39
C GLY A 139 -19.34 6.26 4.58
N LEU A 140 -18.16 5.75 4.25
CA LEU A 140 -18.00 4.39 3.73
C LEU A 140 -18.30 3.36 4.84
N TYR A 141 -19.11 2.36 4.51
CA TYR A 141 -19.32 1.18 5.35
C TYR A 141 -18.36 0.07 4.92
N LEU A 142 -17.56 -0.40 5.88
CA LEU A 142 -16.65 -1.53 5.71
C LEU A 142 -17.35 -2.80 6.32
N ILE A 143 -16.78 -4.03 6.31
CA ILE A 143 -17.42 -5.26 6.89
C ILE A 143 -16.38 -6.12 7.65
N PRO A 144 -16.55 -6.58 8.92
CA PRO A 144 -15.42 -7.07 9.72
C PRO A 144 -15.06 -8.51 9.41
N ARG A 145 -13.78 -8.80 9.14
CA ARG A 145 -13.35 -10.20 8.92
C ARG A 145 -13.35 -10.99 10.23
N PHE A 146 -13.00 -10.33 11.33
CA PHE A 146 -12.95 -10.90 12.67
C PHE A 146 -13.40 -9.85 13.70
N ASP A 147 -13.93 -10.33 14.83
CA ASP A 147 -14.09 -9.55 16.05
C ASP A 147 -12.99 -9.89 17.07
N PHE A 148 -13.02 -9.23 18.23
CA PHE A 148 -12.10 -9.49 19.34
C PHE A 148 -12.13 -10.93 19.88
N ALA A 149 -13.21 -11.69 19.66
CA ALA A 149 -13.27 -13.09 20.05
C ALA A 149 -12.60 -14.00 19.00
N GLY A 150 -12.70 -13.66 17.72
CA GLY A 150 -12.24 -14.46 16.57
C GLY A 150 -10.84 -14.16 16.04
N VAL A 151 -10.22 -13.00 16.31
CA VAL A 151 -8.84 -12.69 15.86
C VAL A 151 -7.84 -13.70 16.42
N ARG A 152 -7.08 -14.36 15.54
CA ARG A 152 -5.96 -15.28 15.87
C ARG A 152 -4.86 -15.10 14.83
N GLY A 153 -3.62 -15.46 15.18
CA GLY A 153 -2.49 -15.53 14.24
C GLY A 153 -1.85 -14.19 13.84
N VAL A 154 -2.36 -13.06 14.33
CA VAL A 154 -1.75 -11.73 14.11
C VAL A 154 -0.57 -11.50 15.04
N GLU A 155 0.49 -10.86 14.54
CA GLU A 155 1.69 -10.55 15.33
C GLU A 155 1.61 -9.18 16.04
N ARG A 156 0.73 -8.29 15.57
CA ARG A 156 0.39 -6.99 16.18
C ARG A 156 -0.95 -6.47 15.68
N ILE A 157 -1.44 -5.39 16.29
CA ILE A 157 -2.51 -4.56 15.76
C ILE A 157 -1.97 -3.20 15.31
N MET A 158 -2.29 -2.81 14.08
CA MET A 158 -2.12 -1.45 13.55
C MET A 158 -3.46 -0.71 13.64
N ALA A 159 -3.46 0.47 14.27
CA ALA A 159 -4.58 1.39 14.35
C ALA A 159 -4.36 2.56 13.38
N PRO A 160 -5.10 2.67 12.25
CA PRO A 160 -4.90 3.73 11.26
C PRO A 160 -5.46 5.08 11.75
N GLY A 161 -4.66 5.77 12.56
CA GLY A 161 -5.01 7.01 13.26
C GLY A 161 -4.03 7.29 14.41
N SER A 162 -4.35 8.27 15.25
CA SER A 162 -3.63 8.53 16.51
C SER A 162 -4.39 7.97 17.73
N ARG A 163 -3.68 7.78 18.85
CA ARG A 163 -4.25 7.27 20.12
C ARG A 163 -5.35 8.16 20.69
N SER A 164 -5.19 9.47 20.54
CA SER A 164 -6.13 10.53 20.95
C SER A 164 -7.34 10.68 20.03
N SER A 165 -7.20 10.34 18.74
CA SER A 165 -8.31 10.37 17.76
C SER A 165 -9.36 9.28 17.97
N MET A 166 -9.09 8.31 18.86
CA MET A 166 -9.82 7.06 18.98
C MET A 166 -10.41 6.86 20.38
N SER A 167 -11.71 7.09 20.53
CA SER A 167 -12.43 6.99 21.81
C SER A 167 -12.39 5.60 22.44
N ASN A 168 -12.32 4.56 21.62
CA ASN A 168 -12.27 3.14 22.01
C ASN A 168 -10.84 2.57 22.14
N ALA A 169 -9.79 3.39 22.01
CA ALA A 169 -8.42 2.93 22.14
C ALA A 169 -8.06 2.25 23.49
N PRO A 170 -8.54 2.70 24.67
CA PRO A 170 -8.28 1.99 25.92
C PRO A 170 -8.77 0.53 25.91
N ALA A 171 -9.95 0.28 25.31
CA ALA A 171 -10.52 -1.06 25.21
C ALA A 171 -9.79 -1.95 24.20
N LEU A 172 -9.19 -1.36 23.16
CA LEU A 172 -8.28 -2.08 22.26
C LEU A 172 -7.00 -2.51 23.01
N GLU A 173 -6.39 -1.61 23.76
CA GLU A 173 -5.16 -1.86 24.52
C GLU A 173 -5.38 -2.91 25.62
N GLU A 174 -6.48 -2.83 26.36
CA GLU A 174 -6.87 -3.82 27.38
C GLU A 174 -7.08 -5.22 26.76
N TRP A 175 -7.80 -5.31 25.65
CA TRP A 175 -7.99 -6.56 24.93
C TRP A 175 -6.66 -7.14 24.41
N ALA A 176 -5.80 -6.31 23.82
CA ALA A 176 -4.53 -6.74 23.27
C ALA A 176 -3.55 -7.20 24.37
N GLN A 177 -3.55 -6.51 25.52
CA GLN A 177 -2.80 -6.92 26.70
C GLN A 177 -3.23 -8.29 27.23
N ALA A 178 -4.54 -8.60 27.19
CA ALA A 178 -5.07 -9.92 27.53
C ALA A 178 -4.70 -11.01 26.50
N GLN A 179 -4.50 -10.65 25.22
CA GLN A 179 -4.08 -11.56 24.15
C GLN A 179 -2.55 -11.72 24.12
N GLN A 180 -1.97 -12.31 25.18
CA GLN A 180 -0.52 -12.59 25.28
C GLN A 180 0.38 -11.34 25.15
N SER A 181 -0.10 -10.16 25.56
CA SER A 181 0.59 -8.87 25.36
C SER A 181 0.84 -8.53 23.88
N LEU A 182 -0.20 -8.68 23.05
CA LEU A 182 -0.16 -8.33 21.63
C LEU A 182 0.15 -6.83 21.45
N PRO A 183 1.16 -6.44 20.66
CA PRO A 183 1.47 -5.03 20.44
C PRO A 183 0.33 -4.29 19.74
N VAL A 184 0.00 -3.10 20.24
CA VAL A 184 -0.88 -2.12 19.58
C VAL A 184 -0.04 -0.94 19.16
N GLU A 185 -0.08 -0.62 17.87
CA GLU A 185 0.65 0.49 17.28
C GLU A 185 -0.31 1.42 16.55
N TYR A 186 -0.11 2.73 16.72
CA TYR A 186 -0.90 3.77 16.07
C TYR A 186 -0.10 4.33 14.89
N LEU A 187 -0.78 4.58 13.76
CA LEU A 187 -0.15 5.09 12.54
C LEU A 187 0.47 6.48 12.76
N TYR A 188 -0.12 7.29 13.64
CA TYR A 188 0.33 8.65 13.96
C TYR A 188 0.59 8.82 15.45
N ALA A 189 1.58 9.65 15.79
CA ALA A 189 1.74 10.17 17.14
C ALA A 189 0.59 11.13 17.50
N ASP A 190 0.31 11.28 18.80
CA ASP A 190 -0.68 12.26 19.26
C ASP A 190 -0.23 13.68 18.96
N GLY A 191 -1.08 14.44 18.27
CA GLY A 191 -0.78 15.79 17.80
C GLY A 191 -0.10 15.87 16.42
N ASP A 192 0.24 14.74 15.78
CA ASP A 192 0.66 14.76 14.37
C ASP A 192 -0.56 15.02 13.47
N GLY A 193 -0.55 16.21 12.87
CA GLY A 193 -1.50 16.63 11.84
C GLY A 193 -0.80 16.97 10.52
N SER A 194 0.42 16.46 10.30
CA SER A 194 1.29 16.85 9.18
C SER A 194 1.77 15.68 8.31
N THR A 195 1.85 14.47 8.86
CA THR A 195 2.28 13.29 8.09
C THR A 195 1.17 12.81 7.15
N PHE A 196 1.56 12.32 5.97
CA PHE A 196 0.66 11.63 5.04
C PHE A 196 0.56 10.14 5.34
N ALA A 197 -0.62 9.54 5.16
CA ALA A 197 -0.86 8.15 5.55
C ALA A 197 0.08 7.14 4.87
N PHE A 198 0.35 7.31 3.57
CA PHE A 198 1.27 6.44 2.84
C PHE A 198 2.73 6.63 3.29
N ASP A 199 3.13 7.83 3.69
CA ASP A 199 4.47 8.09 4.25
C ASP A 199 4.66 7.37 5.58
N ALA A 200 3.70 7.54 6.50
CA ALA A 200 3.70 6.86 7.79
C ALA A 200 3.71 5.33 7.62
N THR A 201 2.87 4.81 6.72
CA THR A 201 2.72 3.36 6.52
C THR A 201 3.95 2.73 5.85
N LEU A 202 4.57 3.39 4.87
CA LEU A 202 5.80 2.88 4.22
C LEU A 202 6.99 2.94 5.19
N THR A 203 7.09 3.99 6.00
CA THR A 203 8.10 4.10 7.07
C THR A 203 7.91 3.01 8.11
N ASP A 204 6.66 2.72 8.51
CA ASP A 204 6.35 1.61 9.41
C ASP A 204 6.71 0.25 8.78
N LEU A 205 6.40 0.02 7.50
CA LEU A 205 6.78 -1.20 6.79
C LEU A 205 8.30 -1.40 6.74
N ALA A 206 9.07 -0.32 6.51
CA ALA A 206 10.52 -0.35 6.53
C ALA A 206 11.08 -0.70 7.92
N ARG A 207 10.50 -0.09 8.97
CA ARG A 207 10.86 -0.31 10.37
C ARG A 207 10.54 -1.74 10.85
N TRP A 208 9.36 -2.24 10.50
CA TRP A 208 8.81 -3.48 11.04
C TRP A 208 9.24 -4.72 10.26
N ARG A 209 9.33 -4.63 8.92
CA ARG A 209 9.81 -5.71 8.06
C ARG A 209 11.24 -5.47 7.57
N ASN A 210 11.42 -4.59 6.58
CA ASN A 210 12.69 -4.27 5.93
C ASN A 210 12.50 -3.16 4.88
N ASP A 211 13.61 -2.51 4.51
CA ASP A 211 13.70 -1.49 3.47
C ASP A 211 13.18 -1.98 2.11
N ALA A 212 13.57 -3.19 1.70
CA ALA A 212 13.23 -3.76 0.41
C ALA A 212 11.73 -4.08 0.27
N ASP A 213 11.07 -4.59 1.32
CA ASP A 213 9.62 -4.79 1.35
C ASP A 213 8.89 -3.44 1.22
N ALA A 214 9.38 -2.37 1.86
CA ALA A 214 8.82 -1.02 1.74
C ALA A 214 9.02 -0.42 0.33
N HIS A 215 10.22 -0.50 -0.24
CA HIS A 215 10.48 -0.07 -1.63
C HIS A 215 9.69 -0.88 -2.66
N SER A 216 9.52 -2.20 -2.45
CA SER A 216 8.70 -3.06 -3.31
C SER A 216 7.22 -2.72 -3.21
N SER A 217 6.73 -2.36 -2.02
CA SER A 217 5.36 -1.89 -1.81
C SER A 217 5.14 -0.53 -2.48
N ALA A 218 6.00 0.47 -2.21
CA ALA A 218 5.96 1.78 -2.88
C ALA A 218 5.97 1.64 -4.42
N THR A 219 6.82 0.77 -4.98
CA THR A 219 6.86 0.49 -6.42
C THR A 219 5.53 -0.09 -6.93
N SER A 220 4.92 -1.01 -6.19
CA SER A 220 3.66 -1.67 -6.57
C SER A 220 2.44 -0.73 -6.48
N LEU A 221 2.48 0.19 -5.51
CA LEU A 221 1.55 1.32 -5.34
C LEU A 221 1.76 2.45 -6.36
N GLU A 222 2.87 2.38 -7.12
CA GLU A 222 3.47 3.48 -7.88
C GLU A 222 3.64 4.77 -7.05
N TYR A 223 3.88 4.65 -5.74
CA TYR A 223 4.02 5.81 -4.85
C TYR A 223 5.40 6.49 -5.01
N PRO A 224 5.45 7.82 -5.21
CA PRO A 224 6.71 8.59 -5.26
C PRO A 224 7.35 8.72 -3.87
N ALA A 225 8.11 7.70 -3.47
CA ALA A 225 8.69 7.58 -2.13
C ALA A 225 10.07 8.25 -2.00
N GLU A 226 10.53 9.05 -2.97
CA GLU A 226 11.89 9.60 -3.01
C GLU A 226 12.22 10.56 -1.85
N HIS A 227 11.20 11.15 -1.20
CA HIS A 227 11.36 11.97 0.00
C HIS A 227 11.48 11.15 1.29
N LEU A 228 11.20 9.84 1.25
CA LEU A 228 11.18 8.97 2.42
C LEU A 228 12.53 8.32 2.69
N GLN A 229 12.98 8.41 3.94
CA GLN A 229 14.10 7.62 4.45
C GLN A 229 13.58 6.26 4.91
N LEU A 230 13.40 5.34 3.97
CA LEU A 230 12.99 3.95 4.24
C LEU A 230 14.14 3.10 4.82
N ALA A 231 14.75 3.59 5.90
CA ALA A 231 15.88 2.95 6.59
C ALA A 231 15.39 1.74 7.41
N GLY A 232 15.47 0.56 6.80
CA GLY A 232 15.14 -0.72 7.43
C GLY A 232 16.35 -1.64 7.59
N LYS A 233 16.11 -2.85 8.09
CA LYS A 233 17.06 -3.97 7.96
C LYS A 233 17.06 -4.40 6.49
N GLY A 234 18.20 -4.73 5.90
CA GLY A 234 18.26 -5.28 4.53
C GLY A 234 17.47 -6.59 4.37
N TRP A 235 17.04 -6.92 3.15
CA TRP A 235 16.14 -8.07 2.91
C TRP A 235 16.69 -9.39 3.50
N PRO A 236 15.91 -10.12 4.32
CA PRO A 236 16.40 -11.25 5.09
C PRO A 236 16.66 -12.50 4.22
N ILE A 237 17.90 -12.65 3.74
CA ILE A 237 18.30 -13.73 2.82
C ILE A 237 18.00 -15.15 3.36
N TYR A 238 17.91 -15.33 4.68
CA TYR A 238 17.52 -16.58 5.32
C TYR A 238 16.09 -17.04 4.96
N ARG A 239 15.19 -16.15 4.53
CA ARG A 239 13.84 -16.51 4.05
C ARG A 239 13.87 -17.42 2.81
N LEU A 240 14.98 -17.44 2.06
CA LEU A 240 15.18 -18.38 0.94
C LEU A 240 15.49 -19.81 1.38
N LEU A 241 15.92 -20.03 2.64
CA LEU A 241 16.37 -21.36 3.09
C LEU A 241 15.30 -22.45 2.92
N PRO A 242 14.00 -22.24 3.24
CA PRO A 242 12.98 -23.27 3.02
C PRO A 242 12.74 -23.57 1.54
N ALA A 243 12.80 -22.57 0.66
CA ALA A 243 12.66 -22.79 -0.79
C ALA A 243 13.85 -23.57 -1.37
N ILE A 244 15.07 -23.24 -0.93
CA ILE A 244 16.30 -23.97 -1.27
C ILE A 244 16.23 -25.41 -0.74
N ALA A 245 15.78 -25.61 0.50
CA ALA A 245 15.62 -26.93 1.09
C ALA A 245 14.60 -27.79 0.34
N ILE A 246 13.44 -27.23 -0.04
CA ILE A 246 12.45 -27.92 -0.88
C ILE A 246 13.06 -28.29 -2.23
N GLY A 247 13.77 -27.38 -2.90
CA GLY A 247 14.46 -27.67 -4.17
C GLY A 247 15.47 -28.81 -4.06
N LEU A 248 16.33 -28.79 -3.03
CA LEU A 248 17.31 -29.85 -2.76
C LEU A 248 16.65 -31.19 -2.44
N LEU A 249 15.56 -31.19 -1.66
CA LEU A 249 14.77 -32.39 -1.36
C LEU A 249 14.10 -32.96 -2.62
N SER A 250 13.55 -32.11 -3.50
CA SER A 250 12.97 -32.52 -4.78
C SER A 250 14.00 -33.17 -5.71
N VAL A 251 15.20 -32.58 -5.83
CA VAL A 251 16.31 -33.16 -6.60
C VAL A 251 16.77 -34.49 -6.00
N GLY A 252 16.91 -34.57 -4.67
CA GLY A 252 17.26 -35.81 -3.97
C GLY A 252 16.22 -36.93 -4.16
N LEU A 253 14.93 -36.59 -4.19
CA LEU A 253 13.85 -37.55 -4.44
C LEU A 253 13.91 -38.09 -5.88
N LEU A 254 14.11 -37.21 -6.87
CA LEU A 254 14.27 -37.61 -8.27
C LEU A 254 15.47 -38.56 -8.46
N PHE A 255 16.64 -38.21 -7.92
CA PHE A 255 17.83 -39.07 -7.95
C PHE A 255 17.65 -40.43 -7.23
N SER A 256 16.74 -40.51 -6.26
CA SER A 256 16.44 -41.75 -5.54
C SER A 256 15.43 -42.63 -6.29
N LEU A 257 14.54 -42.03 -7.07
CA LEU A 257 13.59 -42.72 -7.95
C LEU A 257 14.27 -43.23 -9.23
N GLU A 258 15.22 -42.48 -9.79
CA GLU A 258 16.00 -42.87 -10.98
C GLU A 258 17.02 -43.99 -10.70
N LYS A 259 17.28 -44.31 -9.42
CA LYS A 259 18.15 -45.40 -8.95
C LYS A 259 17.39 -46.67 -8.52
N ARG A 260 16.09 -46.75 -8.78
CA ARG A 260 15.24 -47.92 -8.49
C ARG A 260 14.78 -48.62 -9.76
#